data_AF-A0A3L7T9J7-F1
#
_entry.id   AF-A0A3L7T9J7-F1
#
_cell.length_a   1.000
_cell.length_b   1.000
_cell.length_c   1.000
_cell.angle_alpha   90.00
_cell.angle_beta   90.00
_cell.angle_gamma   90.00
#
_symmetry.space_group_name_H-M   'P 1'
#
loop_
_entity.id
_entity.type
_entity.pdbx_description
1 polymer ?
#
loop_
_entity_poly.entity_id
_entity_poly.type
_entity_poly.pdbx_seq_one_letter_code
_entity_poly.pdbx_strand_id
1 'polypeptide(L)'
;SGLKEVEAMTEGVEKEKRLDALRFQKLQAEQWSLGCELEADRERSLKWQSVYRSVREGAKKLGEAEGYQLVVIDDSKIEIQTQRAQNSPPLETQAKGQIAQLRVLYADRTIDVTDKLIVQLNNKRSSSVTPASSSATTATKPTK
;
A
#
# COMPACT_ATOMS: atom_id res chain seq x y z
N SER A 1 -30.65 20.88 6.13
CA SER A 1 -29.87 20.54 4.93
C SER A 1 -30.85 20.38 3.78
N GLY A 2 -30.50 20.84 2.57
CA GLY A 2 -31.43 21.20 1.49
C GLY A 2 -32.53 20.20 1.09
N LEU A 3 -32.40 18.91 1.39
CA LEU A 3 -33.47 17.91 1.22
C LEU A 3 -34.72 18.23 2.07
N LYS A 4 -34.53 18.60 3.35
CA LYS A 4 -35.64 18.96 4.25
C LYS A 4 -36.36 20.24 3.82
N GLU A 5 -35.64 21.15 3.16
CA GLU A 5 -36.19 22.41 2.62
C GLU A 5 -36.98 22.17 1.35
N VAL A 6 -36.54 21.25 0.48
CA VAL A 6 -37.24 20.88 -0.75
C VAL A 6 -38.48 20.01 -0.46
N GLU A 7 -38.42 19.13 0.54
CA GLU A 7 -39.55 18.33 1.02
C GLU A 7 -40.70 19.21 1.55
N ALA A 8 -40.37 20.31 2.23
CA ALA A 8 -41.33 21.28 2.78
C ALA A 8 -41.97 22.19 1.71
N MET A 9 -41.53 22.13 0.44
CA MET A 9 -42.13 22.90 -0.64
C MET A 9 -43.43 22.27 -1.13
N THR A 10 -44.41 23.11 -1.47
CA THR A 10 -45.60 22.70 -2.21
C THR A 10 -45.22 22.08 -3.55
N GLU A 11 -45.92 21.02 -3.94
CA GLU A 11 -45.67 20.31 -5.19
C GLU A 11 -45.88 21.22 -6.41
N GLY A 12 -44.91 21.22 -7.31
CA GLY A 12 -44.88 22.07 -8.49
C GLY A 12 -43.52 22.08 -9.18
N VAL A 13 -43.46 22.72 -10.35
CA VAL A 13 -42.28 22.77 -11.24
C VAL A 13 -41.01 23.25 -10.51
N GLU A 14 -41.15 24.12 -9.52
CA GLU A 14 -40.00 24.67 -8.77
C GLU A 14 -39.42 23.68 -7.75
N LYS A 15 -40.27 22.84 -7.13
CA LYS A 15 -39.84 21.72 -6.28
C LYS A 15 -39.08 20.69 -7.10
N GLU A 16 -39.60 20.34 -8.29
CA GLU A 16 -38.98 19.39 -9.21
C GLU A 16 -37.59 19.85 -9.69
N LYS A 17 -37.46 21.12 -10.10
CA LYS A 17 -36.16 21.72 -10.47
C LYS A 17 -35.14 21.66 -9.33
N ARG A 18 -35.56 21.89 -8.09
CA ARG A 18 -34.66 21.80 -6.92
C ARG A 18 -34.30 20.35 -6.59
N LEU A 19 -35.25 19.42 -6.72
CA LEU A 19 -34.96 17.98 -6.58
C LEU A 19 -33.96 17.49 -7.62
N ASP A 20 -34.12 17.90 -8.88
CA ASP A 20 -33.20 17.52 -9.95
C ASP A 20 -31.82 18.13 -9.77
N ALA A 21 -31.73 19.37 -9.29
CA ALA A 21 -30.44 19.97 -8.92
C ALA A 21 -29.75 19.19 -7.78
N LEU A 22 -30.49 18.75 -6.76
CA LEU A 22 -29.94 17.92 -5.68
C LEU A 22 -29.53 16.53 -6.16
N ARG A 23 -30.33 15.89 -7.02
CA ARG A 23 -29.99 14.60 -7.66
C ARG A 23 -28.72 14.72 -8.48
N PHE A 24 -28.60 15.79 -9.27
CA PHE A 24 -27.42 16.05 -10.08
C PHE A 24 -26.17 16.31 -9.22
N GLN A 25 -26.29 17.07 -8.13
CA GLN A 25 -25.20 17.26 -7.17
C GLN A 25 -24.79 15.95 -6.51
N LYS A 26 -25.75 15.11 -6.12
CA LYS A 26 -25.48 13.79 -5.54
C LYS A 26 -24.73 12.91 -6.52
N LEU A 27 -25.17 12.86 -7.77
CA LEU A 27 -24.52 12.08 -8.81
C LEU A 27 -23.09 12.58 -9.08
N GLN A 28 -22.86 13.90 -9.12
CA GLN A 28 -21.50 14.45 -9.24
C GLN A 28 -20.62 14.07 -8.04
N ALA A 29 -21.15 14.13 -6.82
CA ALA A 29 -20.42 13.73 -5.62
C ALA A 29 -20.08 12.23 -5.63
N GLU A 30 -21.02 11.38 -6.07
CA GLU A 30 -20.80 9.94 -6.24
C GLU A 30 -19.71 9.66 -7.28
N GLN A 31 -19.76 10.31 -8.45
CA GLN A 31 -18.74 10.16 -9.49
C GLN A 31 -17.36 10.65 -9.02
N TRP A 32 -17.31 11.77 -8.32
CA TRP A 32 -16.08 12.28 -7.73
C TRP A 32 -15.50 11.29 -6.70
N SER A 33 -16.34 10.75 -5.81
CA SER A 33 -15.92 9.76 -4.81
C SER A 33 -15.32 8.52 -5.47
N LEU A 34 -15.97 7.99 -6.52
CA LEU A 34 -15.46 6.85 -7.28
C LEU A 34 -14.09 7.15 -7.94
N GLY A 35 -13.94 8.36 -8.51
CA GLY A 35 -12.67 8.81 -9.07
C GLY A 35 -11.56 8.84 -8.01
N CYS A 36 -11.84 9.45 -6.85
CA CYS A 36 -10.89 9.51 -5.73
C CYS A 36 -10.52 8.12 -5.20
N GLU A 37 -11.47 7.19 -5.09
CA GLU A 37 -11.21 5.83 -4.64
C GLU A 37 -10.28 5.08 -5.58
N LEU A 38 -10.49 5.21 -6.90
CA LEU A 38 -9.67 4.59 -7.92
C LEU A 38 -8.25 5.14 -7.94
N GLU A 39 -8.11 6.46 -7.82
CA GLU A 39 -6.79 7.11 -7.71
C GLU A 39 -6.05 6.67 -6.45
N ALA A 40 -6.74 6.67 -5.30
CA ALA A 40 -6.16 6.22 -4.04
C ALA A 40 -5.73 4.75 -4.10
N ASP A 41 -6.49 3.89 -4.78
CA ASP A 41 -6.13 2.49 -4.98
C ASP A 41 -4.88 2.33 -5.85
N ARG A 42 -4.81 3.06 -6.95
CA ARG A 42 -3.64 3.10 -7.81
C ARG A 42 -2.40 3.55 -7.04
N GLU A 43 -2.49 4.61 -6.25
CA GLU A 43 -1.37 5.08 -5.43
C GLU A 43 -0.92 4.04 -4.39
N ARG A 44 -1.87 3.39 -3.69
CA ARG A 44 -1.56 2.31 -2.75
C ARG A 44 -0.83 1.17 -3.44
N SER A 45 -1.29 0.77 -4.63
CA SER A 45 -0.64 -0.26 -5.44
C SER A 45 0.79 0.13 -5.80
N LEU A 46 1.01 1.36 -6.29
CA LEU A 46 2.34 1.86 -6.62
C LEU A 46 3.28 1.91 -5.40
N LYS A 47 2.78 2.30 -4.23
CA LYS A 47 3.53 2.27 -2.97
C LYS A 47 3.98 0.85 -2.62
N TRP A 48 3.08 -0.13 -2.67
CA TRP A 48 3.42 -1.53 -2.41
C TRP A 48 4.42 -2.11 -3.41
N GLN A 49 4.27 -1.80 -4.70
CA GLN A 49 5.26 -2.19 -5.71
C GLN A 49 6.64 -1.60 -5.43
N SER A 50 6.69 -0.33 -4.99
CA SER A 50 7.94 0.33 -4.60
C SER A 50 8.59 -0.32 -3.37
N VAL A 51 7.79 -0.67 -2.35
CA VAL A 51 8.25 -1.41 -1.17
C VAL A 51 8.85 -2.75 -1.59
N TYR A 52 8.13 -3.53 -2.39
CA TYR A 52 8.62 -4.84 -2.86
C TYR A 52 9.93 -4.73 -3.65
N ARG A 53 10.04 -3.76 -4.57
CA ARG A 53 11.30 -3.49 -5.29
C ARG A 53 12.44 -3.19 -4.33
N SER A 54 12.19 -2.39 -3.29
CA SER A 54 13.19 -2.04 -2.28
C SER A 54 13.64 -3.26 -1.49
N VAL A 55 12.70 -4.10 -1.04
CA VAL A 55 12.99 -5.36 -0.33
C VAL A 55 13.82 -6.29 -1.20
N ARG A 56 13.44 -6.47 -2.47
CA ARG A 56 14.19 -7.33 -3.41
C ARG A 56 15.62 -6.84 -3.65
N GLU A 57 15.81 -5.54 -3.84
CA GLU A 57 17.14 -4.95 -4.01
C GLU A 57 17.98 -5.06 -2.73
N GLY A 58 17.36 -4.80 -1.57
CA GLY A 58 18.00 -4.96 -0.26
C GLY A 58 18.44 -6.41 -0.02
N ALA A 59 17.57 -7.38 -0.27
CA ALA A 59 17.87 -8.80 -0.12
C ALA A 59 19.03 -9.24 -1.02
N LYS A 60 19.06 -8.75 -2.27
CA LYS A 60 20.19 -9.00 -3.19
C LYS A 60 21.50 -8.46 -2.61
N LYS A 61 21.52 -7.19 -2.18
CA LYS A 61 22.72 -6.55 -1.62
C LYS A 61 23.18 -7.22 -0.33
N LEU A 62 22.24 -7.60 0.54
CA LEU A 62 22.54 -8.35 1.76
C LEU A 62 23.17 -9.70 1.42
N GLY A 63 22.61 -10.42 0.45
CA GLY A 63 23.16 -11.69 -0.02
C GLY A 63 24.56 -11.54 -0.60
N GLU A 64 24.81 -10.52 -1.42
CA GLU A 64 26.15 -10.22 -1.96
C GLU A 64 27.16 -9.87 -0.85
N ALA A 65 26.75 -9.12 0.17
CA ALA A 65 27.63 -8.69 1.27
C ALA A 65 27.97 -9.81 2.27
N GLU A 66 27.00 -10.67 2.57
CA GLU A 66 27.14 -11.76 3.55
C GLU A 66 27.52 -13.10 2.89
N GLY A 67 27.60 -13.13 1.55
CA GLY A 67 27.93 -14.33 0.78
C GLY A 67 26.80 -15.36 0.72
N TYR A 68 25.55 -14.95 0.80
CA TYR A 68 24.40 -15.84 0.59
C TYR A 68 24.17 -16.07 -0.91
N GLN A 69 24.07 -17.33 -1.31
CA GLN A 69 23.78 -17.70 -2.70
C GLN A 69 22.28 -17.63 -3.00
N LEU A 70 21.44 -17.76 -1.96
CA LEU A 70 19.98 -17.78 -2.08
C LEU A 70 19.33 -17.14 -0.85
N VAL A 71 18.32 -16.31 -1.10
CA VAL A 71 17.40 -15.79 -0.07
C VAL A 71 15.99 -16.16 -0.50
N VAL A 72 15.25 -16.83 0.39
CA VAL A 72 13.86 -17.29 0.17
C VAL A 72 12.93 -16.68 1.22
N ILE A 73 11.66 -16.56 0.85
CA ILE A 73 10.61 -16.12 1.77
C ILE A 73 10.19 -17.34 2.60
N ASP A 74 10.13 -17.16 3.92
CA ASP A 74 9.61 -18.18 4.84
C ASP A 74 8.08 -18.21 4.77
N ASP A 75 7.54 -19.21 4.08
CA ASP A 75 6.11 -19.54 4.04
C ASP A 75 5.73 -20.73 4.93
N SER A 76 6.64 -21.18 5.81
CA SER A 76 6.39 -22.33 6.72
C SER A 76 5.25 -22.08 7.72
N LYS A 77 4.91 -20.81 7.97
CA LYS A 77 3.86 -20.40 8.90
C LYS A 77 2.48 -20.27 8.24
N ILE A 78 2.39 -20.45 6.93
CA ILE A 78 1.11 -20.38 6.22
C ILE A 78 0.31 -21.64 6.51
N GLU A 79 -0.86 -21.47 7.12
CA GLU A 79 -1.82 -22.54 7.31
C GLU A 79 -2.68 -22.72 6.05
N ILE A 80 -2.96 -23.96 5.67
CA ILE A 80 -3.84 -24.28 4.55
C ILE A 80 -5.28 -23.98 4.96
N GLN A 81 -5.89 -22.99 4.30
CA GLN A 81 -7.23 -22.52 4.62
C GLN A 81 -8.16 -22.76 3.43
N THR A 82 -9.18 -23.60 3.59
CA THR A 82 -10.16 -23.87 2.52
C THR A 82 -11.50 -23.22 2.84
N GLN A 83 -12.18 -22.70 1.82
CA GLN A 83 -13.47 -22.04 1.99
C GLN A 83 -14.52 -22.65 1.06
N ARG A 84 -15.70 -22.92 1.62
CA ARG A 84 -16.89 -23.24 0.82
C ARG A 84 -17.57 -21.94 0.43
N ALA A 85 -17.47 -21.55 -0.84
CA ALA A 85 -18.28 -20.48 -1.42
C ALA A 85 -18.88 -20.94 -2.75
N GLN A 86 -19.94 -20.25 -3.19
CA GLN A 86 -20.78 -20.67 -4.31
C GLN A 86 -20.01 -20.83 -5.64
N ASN A 87 -18.90 -20.10 -5.83
CA ASN A 87 -18.06 -20.15 -7.02
C ASN A 87 -16.62 -20.61 -6.71
N SER A 88 -16.38 -21.25 -5.56
CA SER A 88 -15.05 -21.73 -5.20
C SER A 88 -14.75 -23.12 -5.80
N PRO A 89 -13.49 -23.41 -6.18
CA PRO A 89 -13.08 -24.75 -6.56
C PRO A 89 -13.37 -25.79 -5.47
N PRO A 90 -13.38 -27.11 -5.78
CA PRO A 90 -13.47 -28.15 -4.78
C PRO A 90 -12.39 -28.01 -3.69
N LEU A 91 -12.71 -28.37 -2.44
CA LEU A 91 -11.80 -28.18 -1.29
C LEU A 91 -10.43 -28.83 -1.50
N GLU A 92 -10.41 -30.02 -2.10
CA GLU A 92 -9.17 -30.73 -2.43
C GLU A 92 -8.31 -29.92 -3.42
N THR A 93 -8.93 -29.34 -4.45
CA THR A 93 -8.24 -28.49 -5.43
C THR A 93 -7.68 -27.23 -4.78
N GLN A 94 -8.43 -26.63 -3.84
CA GLN A 94 -7.95 -25.47 -3.07
C GLN A 94 -6.72 -25.83 -2.23
N ALA A 95 -6.79 -26.93 -1.47
CA ALA A 95 -5.69 -27.41 -0.64
C ALA A 95 -4.45 -27.73 -1.48
N LYS A 96 -4.60 -28.48 -2.58
CA LYS A 96 -3.50 -28.78 -3.52
C LYS A 96 -2.88 -27.53 -4.10
N GLY A 97 -3.69 -26.52 -4.44
CA GLY A 97 -3.21 -25.25 -4.95
C GLY A 97 -2.33 -24.50 -3.95
N GLN A 98 -2.74 -24.47 -2.67
CA GLN A 98 -1.96 -23.84 -1.60
C GLN A 98 -0.67 -24.61 -1.31
N ILE A 99 -0.74 -25.95 -1.21
CA ILE A 99 0.45 -26.80 -1.02
C ILE A 99 1.48 -26.57 -2.13
N ALA A 100 1.05 -26.45 -3.39
CA ALA A 100 1.95 -26.23 -4.53
C ALA A 100 2.63 -24.85 -4.53
N GLN A 101 2.09 -23.88 -3.79
CA GLN A 101 2.69 -22.55 -3.66
C GLN A 101 3.79 -22.49 -2.61
N LEU A 102 3.73 -23.36 -1.59
CA LEU A 102 4.70 -23.42 -0.51
C LEU A 102 6.10 -23.78 -1.02
N ARG A 103 7.11 -23.03 -0.57
CA ARG A 103 8.52 -23.19 -0.95
C ARG A 103 9.40 -23.65 0.20
N VAL A 104 9.01 -23.31 1.43
CA VAL A 104 9.73 -23.59 2.67
C VAL A 104 8.75 -24.22 3.65
N LEU A 105 9.00 -25.48 4.01
CA LEU A 105 8.19 -26.18 5.02
C LEU A 105 8.68 -25.90 6.45
N TYR A 106 9.96 -25.54 6.59
CA TYR A 106 10.60 -25.21 7.86
C TYR A 106 11.80 -24.30 7.61
N ALA A 107 11.91 -23.25 8.41
CA ALA A 107 13.10 -22.41 8.52
C ALA A 107 13.43 -22.19 9.99
N ASP A 108 14.68 -22.45 10.36
CA ASP A 108 15.17 -22.13 11.70
C ASP A 108 15.43 -20.61 11.83
N ARG A 109 15.28 -20.07 13.03
CA ARG A 109 15.55 -18.67 13.37
C ARG A 109 17.02 -18.31 13.12
N THR A 110 17.93 -19.28 13.19
CA THR A 110 19.38 -19.08 12.99
C THR A 110 19.76 -18.61 11.59
N ILE A 111 18.93 -18.91 10.59
CA ILE A 111 19.14 -18.50 9.18
C ILE A 111 18.24 -17.33 8.77
N ASP A 112 17.41 -16.82 9.68
CA ASP A 112 16.50 -15.71 9.43
C ASP A 112 17.28 -14.38 9.37
N VAL A 113 17.31 -13.78 8.19
CA VAL A 113 18.01 -12.52 7.92
C VAL A 113 17.06 -11.32 7.86
N THR A 114 15.79 -11.49 8.23
CA THR A 114 14.74 -10.46 8.12
C THR A 114 15.13 -9.18 8.87
N ASP A 115 15.61 -9.30 10.11
CA ASP A 115 15.97 -8.14 10.94
C ASP A 115 17.16 -7.38 10.34
N LYS A 116 18.16 -8.10 9.83
CA LYS A 116 19.31 -7.50 9.13
C LYS A 116 18.86 -6.72 7.89
N LEU A 117 17.95 -7.31 7.10
CA LEU A 117 17.41 -6.67 5.91
C LEU A 117 16.63 -5.40 6.26
N ILE A 118 15.81 -5.43 7.31
CA ILE A 118 15.06 -4.26 7.78
C ILE A 118 16.02 -3.12 8.17
N VAL A 119 17.07 -3.42 8.93
CA VAL A 119 18.08 -2.42 9.33
C VAL A 119 18.75 -1.82 8.09
N GLN A 120 19.15 -2.64 7.12
CA GLN A 120 19.78 -2.16 5.89
C GLN A 120 18.85 -1.23 5.09
N LEU A 121 17.58 -1.60 4.94
CA LEU A 121 16.58 -0.80 4.23
C LEU A 121 16.34 0.54 4.93
N ASN A 122 16.24 0.53 6.25
CA ASN A 122 16.06 1.74 7.06
C ASN A 122 17.28 2.67 6.95
N ASN A 123 18.49 2.12 7.03
CA ASN A 123 19.73 2.89 6.88
C ASN A 123 19.85 3.51 5.48
N LYS A 124 19.50 2.77 4.44
CA LYS A 124 19.45 3.31 3.07
C LYS A 124 18.46 4.47 2.98
N ARG A 125 17.27 4.32 3.56
CA ARG A 125 16.25 5.38 3.59
C ARG A 125 16.73 6.61 4.36
N SER A 126 17.30 6.47 5.55
CA SER A 126 17.83 7.60 6.32
C SER A 126 18.99 8.29 5.61
N SER A 127 19.87 7.53 4.94
CA SER A 127 20.98 8.10 4.16
C SER A 127 20.54 8.83 2.88
N SER A 128 19.35 8.48 2.34
CA SER A 128 18.75 9.22 1.22
C SER A 128 18.03 10.50 1.65
N VAL A 129 17.79 10.66 2.96
CA VAL A 129 17.28 11.87 3.59
C VAL A 129 18.45 12.59 4.26
N THR A 130 19.45 13.01 3.47
CA THR A 130 20.41 14.01 3.97
C THR A 130 19.67 15.34 4.09
N PRO A 131 19.63 15.98 5.28
CA PRO A 131 19.04 17.29 5.43
C PRO A 131 19.92 18.29 4.66
N ALA A 132 19.31 19.03 3.74
CA ALA A 132 19.94 20.20 3.15
C ALA A 132 20.11 21.27 4.25
N SER A 133 21.25 21.29 4.94
CA SER A 133 21.85 22.52 5.47
C SER A 133 23.21 22.25 6.14
N SER A 134 24.27 22.86 5.60
CA SER A 134 25.35 23.50 6.40
C SER A 134 26.43 24.10 5.48
N SER A 135 26.07 25.11 4.69
CA SER A 135 27.07 26.10 4.28
C SER A 135 27.19 27.13 5.40
N ALA A 136 28.16 26.94 6.28
CA ALA A 136 28.53 27.92 7.29
C ALA A 136 29.08 29.18 6.61
N THR A 137 28.30 30.26 6.57
CA THR A 137 28.81 31.60 6.24
C THR A 137 29.50 32.18 7.48
N THR A 138 30.82 32.06 7.55
CA THR A 138 31.64 32.91 8.42
C THR A 138 31.79 34.27 7.73
N ALA A 139 30.93 35.22 8.09
CA ALA A 139 31.08 36.62 7.68
C ALA A 139 32.09 37.31 8.61
N THR A 140 33.29 37.55 8.09
CA THR A 140 34.36 38.32 8.71
C THR A 140 33.94 39.80 8.82
N LYS A 141 34.02 40.35 10.02
CA LYS A 141 33.76 41.78 10.33
C LYS A 141 34.89 42.66 9.77
N PRO A 142 34.62 43.76 9.05
CA PRO A 142 35.68 44.68 8.64
C PRO A 142 35.95 45.70 9.75
N THR A 143 37.22 45.80 10.13
CA THR A 143 37.82 46.95 10.81
C THR A 143 38.48 47.84 9.77
N LYS A 144 37.89 49.00 9.47
CA LYS A 144 38.51 50.33 9.60
C LYS A 144 37.52 51.41 9.16
#